data_AF-A0A511FMC0-F1
#
_entry.id   AF-A0A511FMC0-F1
#
_cell.length_a   1.000
_cell.length_b   1.000
_cell.length_c   1.000
_cell.angle_alpha   90.00
_cell.angle_beta   90.00
_cell.angle_gamma   90.00
#
_symmetry.space_group_name_H-M   'P 1'
#
loop_
_entity.id
_entity.type
_entity.pdbx_description
1 polymer ?
#
loop_
_entity_poly.entity_id
_entity_poly.type
_entity_poly.pdbx_seq_one_letter_code
_entity_poly.pdbx_strand_id
1 'polypeptide(L)' 'MLDSKVIEIDGVFLGTAIQVKGHGGRRFYAAHESVRVLHNAVKPDLAVMARVVASQFRKSRVERLAA' A
#
# COMPACT_ATOMS: atom_id res chain seq x y z
N MET A 1 11.61 1.72 -18.05
CA MET A 1 10.26 1.87 -17.49
C MET A 1 10.34 1.51 -16.01
N LEU A 2 9.75 2.31 -15.10
CA LEU A 2 9.70 1.94 -13.67
C LEU A 2 8.68 0.82 -13.50
N ASP A 3 9.02 -0.26 -12.80
CA ASP A 3 8.08 -1.35 -12.56
C ASP A 3 6.97 -0.87 -11.61
N SER A 4 5.71 -1.11 -11.98
CA SER A 4 4.52 -0.78 -11.20
C SER A 4 3.71 -2.03 -10.92
N LYS A 5 3.26 -2.18 -9.67
CA LYS A 5 2.46 -3.33 -9.23
C LYS A 5 1.22 -2.86 -8.48
N VAL A 6 0.07 -3.38 -8.86
CA VAL A 6 -1.19 -3.21 -8.13
C VAL A 6 -1.07 -3.90 -6.77
N ILE A 7 -1.59 -3.27 -5.73
CA ILE A 7 -1.81 -3.90 -4.43
C ILE A 7 -3.32 -4.02 -4.22
N GLU A 8 -3.77 -5.27 -4.20
CA GLU A 8 -5.12 -5.69 -3.90
C GLU A 8 -5.07 -6.63 -2.70
N ILE A 9 -5.95 -6.43 -1.72
CA ILE A 9 -6.04 -7.28 -0.52
C ILE A 9 -7.51 -7.62 -0.29
N ASP A 10 -7.79 -8.91 -0.11
CA ASP A 10 -9.13 -9.44 0.15
C ASP A 10 -10.16 -8.97 -0.92
N GLY A 11 -9.74 -8.88 -2.19
CA GLY A 11 -10.56 -8.44 -3.32
C GLY A 11 -10.76 -6.92 -3.43
N VAL A 12 -10.10 -6.12 -2.59
CA VAL A 12 -10.20 -4.66 -2.61
C VAL A 12 -8.95 -4.04 -3.20
N PHE A 13 -9.11 -3.24 -4.26
CA PHE A 13 -8.03 -2.44 -4.81
C PHE A 13 -7.64 -1.33 -3.82
N LEU A 14 -6.38 -1.34 -3.37
CA LEU A 14 -5.89 -0.41 -2.35
C LEU A 14 -4.95 0.66 -2.92
N GLY A 15 -4.33 0.40 -4.07
CA GLY A 15 -3.43 1.35 -4.74
C GLY A 15 -2.32 0.67 -5.53
N THR A 16 -1.27 1.43 -5.84
CA THR A 16 -0.17 0.98 -6.70
C THR A 16 1.19 1.24 -6.06
N ALA A 17 2.08 0.25 -6.13
CA ALA A 17 3.48 0.37 -5.73
C ALA A 17 4.35 0.60 -6.98
N ILE A 18 5.00 1.76 -7.07
CA ILE A 18 5.82 2.16 -8.21
C ILE A 18 7.28 2.19 -7.78
N GLN A 19 8.17 1.57 -8.57
CA GLN A 19 9.61 1.61 -8.33
C GLN A 19 10.12 3.05 -8.36
N VAL A 20 10.90 3.44 -7.36
CA VAL A 20 11.55 4.75 -7.32
C VAL A 20 12.84 4.70 -8.12
N LYS A 21 13.14 5.74 -8.92
CA LYS A 21 14.41 5.84 -9.64
C LYS A 21 15.57 6.00 -8.65
N GLY A 22 16.68 5.31 -8.89
CA GLY A 22 17.91 5.42 -8.08
C GLY A 22 17.96 4.40 -6.94
N HIS A 23 17.84 4.87 -5.69
CA HIS A 23 18.24 4.20 -4.43
C HIS A 23 17.46 2.94 -4.01
N GLY A 24 16.73 2.31 -4.91
CA GLY A 24 15.89 1.15 -4.59
C GLY A 24 14.62 1.54 -3.84
N GLY A 25 13.66 0.62 -3.80
CA GLY A 25 12.39 0.82 -3.12
C GLY A 25 11.18 1.05 -4.04
N ARG A 26 10.02 0.99 -3.40
CA ARG A 26 8.69 1.16 -3.99
C ARG A 26 7.99 2.29 -3.24
N ARG A 27 7.42 3.24 -3.97
CA ARG A 27 6.51 4.25 -3.43
C ARG A 27 5.07 3.78 -3.61
N PHE A 28 4.25 3.90 -2.57
CA PHE A 28 2.85 3.54 -2.63
C PHE A 28 1.97 4.75 -2.91
N TYR A 29 1.07 4.60 -3.88
CA TYR A 29 0.03 5.55 -4.20
C TYR A 29 -1.30 4.94 -3.80
N ALA A 30 -1.80 5.33 -2.64
CA ALA A 30 -3.07 4.87 -2.11
C ALA A 30 -4.24 5.34 -2.98
N ALA A 31 -5.20 4.44 -3.22
CA ALA A 31 -6.47 4.70 -3.91
C ALA A 31 -7.70 4.45 -3.00
N HIS A 32 -7.48 3.97 -1.78
CA HIS A 32 -8.53 3.65 -0.82
C HIS A 32 -8.28 4.33 0.53
N GLU A 33 -9.32 4.91 1.14
CA GLU A 33 -9.20 5.76 2.34
C GLU A 33 -8.55 5.02 3.53
N SER A 34 -8.88 3.74 3.71
CA SER A 34 -8.33 2.90 4.79
C SER A 34 -6.80 2.82 4.84
N VAL A 35 -6.13 3.09 3.71
CA VAL A 35 -4.67 3.05 3.55
C VAL A 35 -4.09 4.39 3.15
N ARG A 36 -4.88 5.47 3.20
CA ARG A 36 -4.46 6.81 2.80
C ARG A 36 -3.28 7.33 3.63
N VAL A 37 -3.15 6.90 4.89
CA VAL A 37 -1.99 7.20 5.75
C VAL A 37 -0.65 6.70 5.17
N LEU A 38 -0.70 5.72 4.25
CA LEU A 38 0.48 5.17 3.58
C LEU A 38 0.75 5.83 2.22
N HIS A 39 -0.06 6.81 1.81
CA HIS A 39 0.15 7.50 0.54
C HIS A 39 1.54 8.18 0.51
N ASN A 40 2.27 8.01 -0.58
CA ASN A 40 3.69 8.37 -0.77
C ASN A 40 4.70 7.65 0.13
N ALA A 41 4.29 6.69 0.97
CA ALA A 41 5.24 5.91 1.75
C ALA A 41 6.18 5.13 0.81
N VAL A 42 7.47 5.12 1.16
CA VAL A 42 8.49 4.33 0.46
C VAL A 42 8.86 3.12 1.31
N LYS A 43 8.94 1.93 0.69
CA LYS A 43 9.43 0.70 1.30
C LYS A 43 10.52 0.04 0.45
N PRO A 44 11.41 -0.76 1.06
CA PRO A 44 12.55 -1.35 0.35
C PRO A 44 12.16 -2.22 -0.85
N ASP A 45 11.02 -2.90 -0.76
CA ASP A 45 10.52 -3.77 -1.82
C ASP A 45 8.99 -3.89 -1.79
N LEU A 46 8.46 -4.67 -2.73
CA LEU A 46 7.02 -4.91 -2.88
C LEU A 46 6.45 -5.77 -1.73
N ALA A 47 7.20 -6.74 -1.21
CA ALA A 47 6.71 -7.63 -0.15
C ALA A 47 6.52 -6.87 1.16
N VAL A 48 7.48 -6.02 1.53
CA VAL A 48 7.37 -5.10 2.68
C VAL A 48 6.22 -4.13 2.46
N MET A 49 6.07 -3.58 1.24
CA MET A 49 4.96 -2.68 0.93
C MET A 49 3.61 -3.38 1.13
N ALA A 50 3.41 -4.54 0.51
CA ALA A 50 2.17 -5.30 0.58
C ALA A 50 1.81 -5.67 2.03
N ARG A 51 2.79 -6.09 2.83
CA ARG A 51 2.57 -6.41 4.26
C ARG A 51 2.08 -5.20 5.06
N VAL A 52 2.69 -4.03 4.85
CA VAL A 52 2.32 -2.80 5.57
C VAL A 52 0.93 -2.32 5.14
N VAL A 53 0.63 -2.35 3.84
CA VAL A 53 -0.68 -2.00 3.29
C VAL A 53 -1.78 -2.94 3.81
N ALA A 54 -1.54 -4.25 3.81
CA ALA A 54 -2.48 -5.23 4.34
C ALA A 54 -2.75 -5.05 5.84
N SER A 55 -1.70 -4.80 6.64
CA SER A 55 -1.84 -4.55 8.07
C SER A 55 -2.71 -3.33 8.34
N GLN A 56 -2.42 -2.21 7.67
CA GLN A 56 -3.19 -0.98 7.81
C GLN A 56 -4.64 -1.14 7.36
N PHE A 57 -4.89 -1.83 6.24
CA PHE A 57 -6.23 -2.08 5.74
C PHE A 57 -7.07 -2.87 6.74
N ARG A 58 -6.52 -3.96 7.28
CA ARG A 58 -7.22 -4.81 8.26
C ARG A 58 -7.48 -4.05 9.56
N LYS A 59 -6.52 -3.25 10.04
CA LYS A 59 -6.70 -2.39 11.21
C LYS A 59 -7.85 -1.40 11.02
N SER A 60 -7.86 -0.67 9.91
CA SER A 60 -8.94 0.28 9.58
C SER A 60 -10.32 -0.38 9.49
N ARG A 61 -10.39 -1.64 9.04
CA ARG A 61 -11.65 -2.39 9.00
C ARG A 61 -12.16 -2.74 10.39
N VAL A 62 -11.28 -3.13 11.32
CA VAL A 62 -11.66 -3.41 12.71
C VAL A 62 -12.15 -2.14 13.39
N GLU A 63 -11.44 -1.03 13.23
CA GLU A 63 -11.83 0.28 13.79
C GLU A 63 -13.21 0.72 13.30
N ARG A 64 -13.52 0.52 12.02
CA ARG A 64 -14.84 0.82 11.45
C ARG A 64 -15.98 -0.07 11.95
N LEU A 65 -15.69 -1.29 12.39
CA LEU A 65 -16.72 -2.20 12.93
C LEU A 65 -17.00 -1.93 14.42
N ALA A 66 -16.07 -1.26 15.10
CA ALA A 66 -16.18 -0.92 16.53
C ALA A 66 -16.78 0.48 16.78
N ALA A 67 -17.00 1.26 15.72
CA ALA A 67 -17.61 2.59 15.74
C ALA A 67 -19.10 2.52 15.38
#